data_AF-G3B0U8-F1
#
_entry.id   AF-G3B0U8-F1
#
_cell.length_a   1.000
_cell.length_b   1.000
_cell.length_c   1.000
_cell.angle_alpha   90.00
_cell.angle_beta   90.00
_cell.angle_gamma   90.00
#
_symmetry.space_group_name_H-M   'P 1'
#
loop_
_entity.id
_entity.type
_entity.pdbx_description
1 polymer ?
#
loop_
_entity_poly.entity_id
_entity_poly.type
_entity_poly.pdbx_seq_one_letter_code
_entity_poly.pdbx_strand_id
1 'polypeptide(L)'
;MFRQAITIFQAQKLNLSLLNKLNSYNIKVVLKDKPCYQDYKMIHNSFLHIHPDNLSILVASYPELFKASHQNSKMYLNDLNMVSAGEFNRLKFNGPLVFDANNNLLANNDLTISRLLSNHDPMAHNHINLHNLVHPHRAEFADLF
;
A
#
# COMPACT_ATOMS: atom_id res chain seq x y z
N MET A 1 -21.91 -7.31 -8.73
CA MET A 1 -20.66 -6.93 -9.44
C MET A 1 -19.74 -6.27 -8.43
N PHE A 2 -18.57 -6.85 -8.15
CA PHE A 2 -17.60 -6.24 -7.23
C PHE A 2 -17.03 -4.98 -7.87
N ARG A 3 -17.04 -3.86 -7.13
CA ARG A 3 -16.52 -2.58 -7.64
C ARG A 3 -14.99 -2.48 -7.53
N GLN A 4 -14.38 -3.31 -6.69
CA GLN A 4 -12.97 -3.22 -6.31
C GLN A 4 -12.40 -4.62 -6.06
N ALA A 5 -11.09 -4.77 -6.26
CA ALA A 5 -10.36 -6.01 -6.06
C ALA A 5 -9.06 -5.78 -5.29
N ILE A 6 -8.81 -6.64 -4.30
CA ILE A 6 -7.58 -6.70 -3.52
C ILE A 6 -6.91 -8.04 -3.82
N THR A 7 -5.59 -8.01 -4.01
CA THR A 7 -4.78 -9.23 -4.12
C THR A 7 -4.00 -9.45 -2.83
N ILE A 8 -3.99 -10.68 -2.33
CA ILE A 8 -3.27 -11.07 -1.11
C ILE A 8 -2.28 -12.17 -1.47
N PHE A 9 -1.02 -11.91 -1.14
CA PHE A 9 0.08 -12.84 -1.29
C PHE A 9 0.42 -13.48 0.05
N GLN A 10 0.50 -14.82 0.09
CA GLN A 10 0.71 -15.61 1.32
C GLN A 10 -0.31 -15.30 2.43
N ALA A 11 -1.59 -15.37 2.10
CA ALA A 11 -2.70 -15.08 3.03
C ALA A 11 -2.68 -15.93 4.31
N GLN A 12 -2.09 -17.12 4.28
CA GLN A 12 -1.90 -17.98 5.45
C GLN A 12 -1.05 -17.36 6.57
N LYS A 13 -0.30 -16.28 6.27
CA LYS A 13 0.48 -15.53 7.26
C LYS A 13 -0.31 -14.39 7.92
N LEU A 14 -1.56 -14.19 7.53
CA LEU A 14 -2.44 -13.16 8.09
C LEU A 14 -3.32 -13.71 9.20
N ASN A 15 -3.75 -12.81 10.08
CA ASN A 15 -4.73 -13.14 11.10
C ASN A 15 -6.08 -13.52 10.47
N LEU A 16 -6.66 -14.65 10.92
CA LEU A 16 -7.93 -15.17 10.41
C LEU A 16 -9.09 -14.17 10.61
N SER A 17 -9.11 -13.42 11.72
CA SER A 17 -10.12 -12.39 11.95
C SER A 17 -10.10 -11.32 10.86
N LEU A 18 -8.93 -11.02 10.32
CA LEU A 18 -8.73 -9.98 9.33
C LEU A 18 -9.15 -10.46 7.93
N LEU A 19 -8.86 -11.73 7.63
CA LEU A 19 -9.40 -12.44 6.45
C LEU A 19 -10.94 -12.53 6.49
N ASN A 20 -11.52 -12.76 7.67
CA ASN A 20 -12.97 -12.76 7.83
C ASN A 20 -13.56 -11.36 7.63
N LYS A 21 -12.87 -10.32 8.09
CA LYS A 21 -13.28 -8.93 7.87
C LYS A 21 -13.27 -8.56 6.38
N LEU A 22 -12.30 -9.04 5.61
CA LEU A 22 -12.26 -8.88 4.15
C LEU A 22 -13.52 -9.41 3.47
N ASN A 23 -14.05 -10.56 3.91
CA ASN A 23 -15.29 -11.14 3.38
C ASN A 23 -16.54 -10.30 3.70
N SER A 24 -16.49 -9.43 4.73
CA SER A 24 -17.59 -8.53 5.06
C SER A 24 -17.68 -7.31 4.14
N TYR A 25 -16.58 -6.98 3.43
CA TYR A 25 -16.57 -5.91 2.46
C TYR A 25 -16.97 -6.43 1.07
N ASN A 26 -17.60 -5.57 0.24
CA ASN A 26 -17.95 -5.90 -1.15
C ASN A 26 -16.72 -5.80 -2.09
N ILE A 27 -15.65 -6.52 -1.73
CA ILE A 27 -14.35 -6.52 -2.39
C ILE A 27 -14.09 -7.92 -2.94
N LYS A 28 -13.61 -7.99 -4.18
CA LYS A 28 -13.09 -9.24 -4.72
C LYS A 28 -11.69 -9.50 -4.15
N VAL A 29 -11.52 -10.57 -3.37
CA VAL A 29 -10.22 -11.00 -2.88
C VAL A 29 -9.60 -12.02 -3.85
N VAL A 30 -8.37 -11.76 -4.29
CA VAL A 30 -7.58 -12.67 -5.13
C VAL A 30 -6.41 -13.18 -4.30
N LEU A 31 -6.32 -14.49 -4.11
CA LEU A 31 -5.23 -15.10 -3.36
C LEU A 31 -4.14 -15.59 -4.30
N LYS A 32 -2.88 -15.30 -3.98
CA LYS A 32 -1.70 -15.74 -4.72
C LYS A 32 -0.60 -16.17 -3.75
N ASP A 33 0.34 -17.00 -4.19
CA ASP A 33 1.47 -17.42 -3.35
C ASP A 33 2.62 -16.41 -3.35
N LYS A 34 2.88 -15.80 -4.51
CA LYS A 34 3.94 -14.78 -4.65
C LYS A 34 3.63 -13.79 -5.77
N PRO A 35 4.10 -12.53 -5.67
CA PRO A 35 4.06 -11.59 -6.79
C PRO A 35 4.86 -12.11 -7.98
N CYS A 36 4.32 -11.91 -9.18
CA CYS A 36 5.09 -12.11 -10.41
C CYS A 36 5.81 -10.82 -10.82
N TYR A 37 6.68 -10.89 -11.81
CA TYR A 37 7.40 -9.71 -12.32
C TYR A 37 6.45 -8.59 -12.79
N GLN A 38 5.28 -8.92 -13.34
CA GLN A 38 4.30 -7.92 -13.75
C GLN A 38 3.65 -7.22 -12.55
N ASP A 39 3.39 -7.94 -11.46
CA ASP A 39 2.91 -7.36 -10.20
C ASP A 39 3.96 -6.37 -9.66
N TYR A 40 5.24 -6.76 -9.65
CA TYR A 40 6.35 -5.86 -9.27
C TYR A 40 6.45 -4.62 -10.15
N LYS A 41 6.42 -4.79 -11.48
CA LYS A 41 6.51 -3.67 -12.44
C LYS A 41 5.42 -2.63 -12.19
N MET A 42 4.21 -3.10 -11.94
CA MET A 42 3.07 -2.23 -11.63
C MET A 42 3.28 -1.52 -10.29
N ILE A 43 3.68 -2.24 -9.23
CA ILE A 43 3.96 -1.63 -7.92
C ILE A 43 5.04 -0.55 -8.05
N HIS A 44 6.15 -0.88 -8.70
CA HIS A 44 7.27 0.02 -8.91
C HIS A 44 6.83 1.32 -9.58
N ASN A 45 6.09 1.21 -10.68
CA ASN A 45 5.74 2.36 -11.52
C ASN A 45 4.57 3.18 -10.99
N SER A 46 3.66 2.58 -10.23
CA SER A 46 2.37 3.21 -9.90
C SER A 46 2.10 3.38 -8.40
N PHE A 47 2.84 2.72 -7.51
CA PHE A 47 2.49 2.67 -6.07
C PHE A 47 3.51 3.40 -5.22
N LEU A 48 4.81 3.29 -5.56
CA LEU A 48 5.88 3.75 -4.68
C LEU A 48 5.86 5.25 -4.38
N HIS A 49 5.27 6.05 -5.27
CA HIS A 49 5.18 7.51 -5.12
C HIS A 49 3.87 7.99 -4.50
N ILE A 50 2.89 7.09 -4.31
CA ILE A 50 1.54 7.46 -3.85
C ILE A 50 1.46 7.57 -2.33
N HIS A 51 2.12 6.67 -1.60
CA HIS A 51 2.08 6.64 -0.14
C HIS A 51 3.48 6.38 0.43
N PRO A 52 3.92 7.12 1.47
CA PRO A 52 5.26 6.99 2.04
C PRO A 52 5.58 5.56 2.51
N ASP A 53 4.60 4.85 3.06
CA ASP A 53 4.81 3.49 3.58
C ASP A 53 4.99 2.43 2.48
N ASN A 54 4.56 2.69 1.23
CA ASN A 54 4.60 1.69 0.16
C ASN A 54 6.03 1.20 -0.12
N LEU A 55 7.00 2.13 -0.09
CA LEU A 55 8.41 1.81 -0.24
C LEU A 55 8.89 0.86 0.86
N SER A 56 8.67 1.24 2.13
CA SER A 56 9.08 0.43 3.28
C SER A 56 8.43 -0.96 3.27
N ILE A 57 7.17 -1.05 2.83
CA ILE A 57 6.45 -2.32 2.69
C ILE A 57 7.04 -3.20 1.59
N LEU A 58 7.39 -2.62 0.43
CA LEU A 58 8.05 -3.35 -0.64
C LEU A 58 9.44 -3.83 -0.21
N VAL A 59 10.20 -2.98 0.50
CA VAL A 59 11.51 -3.33 1.07
C VAL A 59 11.42 -4.50 2.04
N ALA A 60 10.43 -4.50 2.93
CA ALA A 60 10.21 -5.62 3.84
C ALA A 60 9.85 -6.91 3.09
N SER A 61 9.08 -6.79 2.01
CA SER A 61 8.63 -7.92 1.19
C SER A 61 9.75 -8.51 0.32
N TYR A 62 10.69 -7.68 -0.13
CA TYR A 62 11.83 -8.05 -0.96
C TYR A 62 13.12 -7.33 -0.52
N PRO A 63 13.73 -7.71 0.61
CA PRO A 63 14.94 -7.04 1.10
C PRO A 63 16.11 -7.13 0.11
N GLU A 64 16.13 -8.20 -0.69
CA GLU A 64 17.16 -8.45 -1.72
C GLU A 64 17.14 -7.46 -2.87
N LEU A 65 15.99 -6.81 -3.16
CA LEU A 65 15.94 -5.72 -4.14
C LEU A 65 16.73 -4.49 -3.71
N PHE A 66 16.98 -4.35 -2.39
CA PHE A 66 17.53 -3.13 -1.78
C PHE A 66 18.85 -3.38 -1.05
N LYS A 67 19.47 -4.55 -1.26
CA LYS A 67 20.80 -4.80 -0.73
C LYS A 67 21.77 -3.85 -1.41
N ALA A 68 22.36 -2.94 -0.62
CA ALA A 68 23.41 -2.06 -1.08
C ALA A 68 24.49 -2.90 -1.76
N SER A 69 24.77 -2.61 -3.04
CA SER A 69 26.10 -2.86 -3.59
C SER A 69 27.12 -2.32 -2.59
N HIS A 70 28.16 -3.07 -2.27
CA HIS A 70 29.23 -2.65 -1.36
C HIS A 70 29.84 -1.32 -1.82
N GLN A 71 29.29 -0.18 -1.38
CA GLN A 71 29.87 1.17 -1.30
C GLN A 71 28.75 2.21 -1.03
N ASN A 72 28.54 2.53 0.25
CA ASN A 72 28.07 3.82 0.78
C ASN A 72 26.82 4.55 0.21
N SER A 73 25.96 3.94 -0.60
CA SER A 73 24.67 4.54 -0.94
C SER A 73 23.50 3.63 -0.56
N LYS A 74 22.59 4.16 0.27
CA LYS A 74 21.23 3.65 0.33
C LYS A 74 20.66 3.88 -1.08
N MET A 75 20.64 2.86 -1.94
CA MET A 75 20.01 2.98 -3.26
C MET A 75 18.52 3.23 -3.05
N TYR A 76 18.12 4.48 -3.27
CA TYR A 76 16.72 4.85 -3.38
C TYR A 76 16.20 4.32 -4.71
N LEU A 77 14.99 3.75 -4.68
CA LEU A 77 14.28 3.17 -5.82
C LEU A 77 14.09 4.08 -7.03
N ASN A 78 14.36 5.38 -6.88
CA ASN A 78 14.28 6.32 -7.99
C ASN A 78 15.40 6.10 -9.03
N ASP A 79 16.49 5.39 -8.68
CA ASP A 79 17.64 5.16 -9.58
C ASP A 79 17.82 3.70 -10.02
N LEU A 80 16.89 2.80 -9.67
CA LEU A 80 16.97 1.39 -10.04
C LEU A 80 16.38 1.16 -11.43
N ASN A 81 17.25 0.89 -12.41
CA ASN A 81 16.84 0.14 -13.59
C ASN A 81 16.03 -1.08 -13.13
N MET A 82 14.87 -1.29 -13.73
CA MET A 82 14.04 -2.45 -13.44
C MET A 82 14.90 -3.73 -13.50
N VAL A 83 14.88 -4.53 -12.43
CA VAL A 83 15.44 -5.89 -12.47
C VAL A 83 14.77 -6.68 -13.60
N SER A 84 15.49 -7.58 -14.26
CA SER A 84 14.88 -8.42 -15.29
C SER A 84 13.84 -9.37 -14.67
N ALA A 85 12.90 -9.86 -15.50
CA ALA A 85 11.91 -10.84 -15.06
C ALA A 85 12.56 -12.11 -14.46
N GLY A 86 13.68 -12.55 -15.06
CA GLY A 86 14.44 -13.71 -14.57
C GLY A 86 15.05 -13.47 -13.20
N GLU A 87 15.63 -12.29 -12.97
CA GLU A 87 16.19 -11.90 -11.66
C GLU A 87 15.10 -11.81 -10.60
N PHE A 88 14.02 -11.08 -10.90
CA PHE A 88 12.92 -10.92 -9.95
C PHE A 88 12.32 -12.26 -9.50
N ASN A 89 12.11 -13.18 -10.45
CA ASN A 89 11.50 -14.47 -10.16
C ASN A 89 12.35 -15.37 -9.24
N ARG A 90 13.66 -15.09 -9.12
CA ARG A 90 14.60 -15.77 -8.22
C ARG A 90 14.63 -15.17 -6.82
N LEU A 91 14.14 -13.95 -6.63
CA LEU A 91 14.18 -13.28 -5.34
C LEU A 91 13.29 -13.99 -4.32
N LYS A 92 13.76 -14.04 -3.08
CA LYS A 92 12.95 -14.56 -1.98
C LYS A 92 11.85 -13.55 -1.62
N PHE A 93 10.60 -13.99 -1.74
CA PHE A 93 9.44 -13.22 -1.29
C PHE A 93 9.17 -13.45 0.20
N ASN A 94 9.15 -12.36 0.97
CA ASN A 94 8.82 -12.34 2.38
C ASN A 94 7.41 -11.77 2.57
N GLY A 95 6.39 -12.59 2.32
CA GLY A 95 5.00 -12.23 2.61
C GLY A 95 4.68 -12.20 4.12
N PRO A 96 3.48 -11.73 4.48
CA PRO A 96 2.36 -11.45 3.57
C PRO A 96 2.49 -10.09 2.87
N LEU A 97 1.86 -9.96 1.70
CA LEU A 97 1.71 -8.68 1.00
C LEU A 97 0.28 -8.56 0.50
N VAL A 98 -0.38 -7.46 0.84
CA VAL A 98 -1.71 -7.08 0.38
C VAL A 98 -1.54 -5.91 -0.58
N PHE A 99 -2.23 -6.04 -1.71
CA PHE A 99 -2.16 -5.16 -2.85
C PHE A 99 -3.56 -4.68 -3.19
N ASP A 100 -3.79 -3.38 -3.09
CA ASP A 100 -5.02 -2.74 -3.54
C ASP A 100 -4.77 -1.90 -4.79
N ALA A 101 -5.16 -2.45 -5.94
CA ALA A 101 -4.98 -1.83 -7.23
C ALA A 101 -5.72 -0.50 -7.38
N ASN A 102 -6.83 -0.33 -6.66
CA ASN A 102 -7.74 0.80 -6.88
C ASN A 102 -7.23 2.05 -6.17
N ASN A 103 -6.62 1.86 -4.99
CA ASN A 103 -6.09 2.94 -4.16
C ASN A 103 -4.56 3.09 -4.26
N ASN A 104 -3.89 2.23 -5.03
CA ASN A 104 -2.44 2.16 -5.12
C ASN A 104 -1.73 1.99 -3.76
N LEU A 105 -2.30 1.16 -2.89
CA LEU A 105 -1.82 0.93 -1.53
C LEU A 105 -1.26 -0.47 -1.34
N LEU A 106 -0.21 -0.57 -0.53
CA LEU A 106 0.36 -1.81 -0.06
C LEU A 106 0.14 -1.96 1.45
N ALA A 107 0.13 -3.21 1.90
CA ALA A 107 0.15 -3.55 3.32
C ALA A 107 0.82 -4.92 3.53
N ASN A 108 1.50 -5.15 4.65
CA ASN A 108 2.22 -6.41 4.90
C ASN A 108 2.07 -6.96 6.33
N ASN A 109 1.24 -6.32 7.14
CA ASN A 109 0.95 -6.74 8.50
C ASN A 109 -0.47 -6.31 8.90
N ASP A 110 -0.98 -6.88 9.98
CA ASP A 110 -2.38 -6.67 10.40
C ASP A 110 -2.74 -5.19 10.58
N LEU A 111 -1.81 -4.36 11.07
CA LEU A 111 -2.03 -2.93 11.27
C LEU A 111 -2.19 -2.19 9.94
N THR A 112 -1.25 -2.39 9.00
CA THR A 112 -1.28 -1.75 7.68
C THR A 112 -2.47 -2.24 6.85
N ILE A 113 -2.86 -3.50 7.00
CA ILE A 113 -4.03 -4.03 6.28
C ILE A 113 -5.30 -3.45 6.88
N SER A 114 -5.42 -3.35 8.21
CA SER A 114 -6.59 -2.72 8.83
C SER A 114 -6.78 -1.27 8.36
N ARG A 115 -5.69 -0.52 8.19
CA ARG A 115 -5.71 0.85 7.62
C ARG A 115 -6.07 0.85 6.13
N LEU A 116 -5.58 -0.12 5.37
CA LEU A 116 -5.97 -0.25 3.96
C LEU A 116 -7.48 -0.51 3.84
N LEU A 117 -8.03 -1.38 4.69
CA LEU A 117 -9.44 -1.73 4.69
C LEU A 117 -10.39 -0.60 5.10
N SER A 118 -9.93 0.40 5.85
CA SER A 118 -10.79 1.56 6.15
C SER A 118 -11.18 2.35 4.89
N ASN A 119 -10.40 2.27 3.81
CA ASN A 119 -10.77 2.89 2.53
C ASN A 119 -11.95 2.18 1.83
N HIS A 120 -12.20 0.94 2.22
CA HIS A 120 -13.28 0.11 1.69
C HIS A 120 -14.51 0.10 2.60
N ASP A 121 -14.42 0.76 3.76
CA ASP A 121 -15.52 0.85 4.71
C ASP A 121 -16.55 1.87 4.23
N PRO A 122 -17.78 1.43 3.85
CA PRO A 122 -18.82 2.34 3.41
C PRO A 122 -19.22 3.36 4.49
N MET A 123 -19.03 3.01 5.77
CA MET A 123 -19.37 3.86 6.91
C MET A 123 -18.28 4.89 7.22
N ALA A 124 -17.01 4.60 6.86
CA ALA A 124 -15.92 5.55 7.03
C ALA A 124 -16.04 6.77 6.10
N HIS A 125 -16.56 6.57 4.88
CA HIS A 125 -16.80 7.67 3.93
C HIS A 125 -17.91 8.65 4.33
N ASN A 126 -18.80 8.26 5.25
CA ASN A 126 -19.87 9.14 5.75
C ASN A 126 -19.41 10.11 6.84
N HIS A 127 -18.22 9.92 7.43
CA HIS A 127 -17.74 10.76 8.54
C HIS A 127 -16.77 11.88 8.13
N ILE A 128 -16.26 11.89 6.89
CA ILE A 128 -15.27 12.88 6.45
C ILE A 128 -15.93 14.22 6.03
N ASN A 129 -17.25 14.25 5.82
CA ASN A 129 -17.99 15.45 5.43
C ASN A 129 -18.45 16.37 6.58
N LEU A 130 -18.05 16.12 7.83
CA LEU A 130 -18.48 16.96 8.97
C LEU A 130 -17.42 17.89 9.57
N HIS A 131 -16.15 17.84 9.13
CA HIS A 131 -15.08 18.65 9.75
C HIS A 131 -14.54 19.81 8.90
N ASN A 132 -15.07 20.05 7.70
CA ASN A 132 -14.65 21.17 6.83
C ASN A 132 -15.71 22.28 6.68
N LEU A 133 -16.74 22.33 7.52
CA LEU A 133 -17.61 23.50 7.60
C LEU A 133 -17.22 24.38 8.79
N VAL A 134 -16.94 25.64 8.46
CA VAL A 134 -16.74 26.82 9.32
C VAL A 134 -15.28 27.13 9.71
N HIS A 135 -14.56 27.76 8.79
CA HIS A 135 -13.72 28.91 9.17
C HIS A 135 -14.58 30.17 9.01
N PRO A 136 -15.04 30.84 10.09
CA PRO A 136 -15.48 32.20 9.95
C PRO A 136 -14.22 33.05 9.78
N HIS A 137 -14.09 33.65 8.60
CA HIS A 137 -13.21 34.78 8.36
C HIS A 137 -13.26 35.76 9.54
N ARG A 138 -12.16 35.89 10.28
CA ARG A 138 -11.90 37.07 11.12
C ARG A 138 -10.68 37.79 10.57
N ALA A 139 -10.91 38.50 9.47
CA ALA A 139 -10.04 39.56 9.02
C ALA A 139 -10.53 40.86 9.66
N GLU A 140 -9.90 41.27 10.75
CA GLU A 140 -9.91 42.67 11.18
C GLU A 140 -8.49 43.02 11.59
N PHE A 141 -7.83 43.78 10.72
CA PHE A 141 -6.66 44.57 11.05
C PHE A 141 -7.13 45.62 12.07
N ALA A 142 -6.71 45.48 13.32
CA ALA A 142 -6.74 46.60 14.23
C ALA A 142 -5.55 47.50 13.89
N ASP A 143 -5.84 48.58 13.17
CA ASP A 143 -5.08 49.82 13.25
C ASP A 143 -4.86 50.16 14.72
N LEU A 144 -3.59 50.27 15.13
CA LEU A 144 -3.23 51.03 16.31
C LEU A 144 -2.08 51.97 15.90
N PHE A 145 -2.47 53.24 15.89
CA PHE A 145 -1.68 54.47 15.78
C PHE A 145 -0.37 54.45 16.58
#